data_AF-A0A8H6XHA2-F1
#
_entry.id   AF-A0A8H6XHA2-F1
#
_cell.length_a   1.000
_cell.length_b   1.000
_cell.length_c   1.000
_cell.angle_alpha   90.00
_cell.angle_beta   90.00
_cell.angle_gamma   90.00
#
_symmetry.space_group_name_H-M   'P 1'
#
loop_
_entity.id
_entity.type
_entity.pdbx_description
1 polymer ?
#
loop_
_entity_poly.entity_id
_entity_poly.type
_entity_poly.pdbx_seq_one_letter_code
_entity_poly.pdbx_strand_id
1 'polypeptide(L)'
;MAGPSETATSSTTADATTVDGLVSALTPDVRERLDILTRVADLLGIDDLSFSSYASAITRISAREQEAQQSMNRLTLVERDLQRHLAAVGHEERLLESWIERLDTEHTQSESTATIQTRREALLKKAKEYRALLDAIVLDHPTITFADLTAQQTANEQRVQSIKAKRAQVKAFRGLPPNLPLARAQLKSARAAQMELIQLRERLLGRMAESVV
;
A
#
# COMPACT_ATOMS: atom_id res chain seq x y z
N MET A 1 14.26 91.93 32.03
CA MET A 1 13.24 91.80 30.98
C MET A 1 13.09 90.32 30.65
N ALA A 2 11.83 89.84 30.67
CA ALA A 2 11.23 88.71 29.96
C ALA A 2 11.96 87.35 29.82
N GLY A 3 11.35 86.30 30.41
CA GLY A 3 10.74 85.22 29.62
C GLY A 3 11.52 83.89 29.42
N PRO A 4 10.97 82.72 29.80
CA PRO A 4 11.51 81.38 29.57
C PRO A 4 11.00 80.75 28.25
N SER A 5 11.65 79.68 27.74
CA SER A 5 11.00 78.71 26.85
C SER A 5 11.60 77.31 26.96
N GLU A 6 10.79 76.40 27.50
CA GLU A 6 10.86 74.95 27.35
C GLU A 6 10.47 74.55 25.93
N THR A 7 11.10 73.51 25.37
CA THR A 7 10.49 72.59 24.40
C THR A 7 11.07 71.20 24.70
N ALA A 8 10.36 70.36 25.45
CA ALA A 8 9.31 69.45 24.99
C ALA A 8 9.87 68.25 24.21
N THR A 9 10.13 67.18 24.97
CA THR A 9 10.07 65.79 24.52
C THR A 9 8.68 65.49 23.96
N SER A 10 8.58 65.14 22.68
CA SER A 10 7.34 64.61 22.09
C SER A 10 7.35 63.09 22.09
N SER A 11 6.37 62.58 22.83
CA SER A 11 5.87 61.21 22.93
C SER A 11 5.60 60.53 21.59
N THR A 12 6.06 59.29 21.43
CA THR A 12 5.47 58.29 20.51
C THR A 12 4.88 57.17 21.38
N THR A 13 3.68 57.43 21.89
CA THR A 13 2.83 56.49 22.62
C THR A 13 1.40 56.73 22.16
N ALA A 14 1.09 56.29 20.96
CA ALA A 14 -0.27 56.26 20.43
C ALA A 14 -0.34 55.03 19.52
N ASP A 15 -0.84 53.91 20.05
CA ASP A 15 -1.38 52.76 19.29
C ASP A 15 -1.93 51.66 20.21
N ALA A 16 -1.68 51.69 21.53
CA ALA A 16 -2.21 50.70 22.46
C ALA A 16 -3.69 50.93 22.88
N THR A 17 -4.23 52.14 22.71
CA THR A 17 -5.59 52.49 23.18
C THR A 17 -6.69 52.25 22.14
N THR A 18 -6.36 52.04 20.87
CA THR A 18 -7.33 51.80 19.79
C THR A 18 -7.78 50.34 19.70
N VAL A 19 -6.91 49.38 20.04
CA VAL A 19 -7.24 47.95 20.04
C VAL A 19 -8.19 47.61 21.20
N ASP A 20 -7.95 48.17 22.39
CA ASP A 20 -8.76 47.92 23.58
C ASP A 20 -10.18 48.52 23.47
N GLY A 21 -10.31 49.67 22.79
CA GLY A 21 -11.60 50.29 22.47
C GLY A 21 -12.44 49.48 21.47
N LEU A 22 -11.80 48.82 20.51
CA LEU A 22 -12.47 47.91 19.56
C LEU A 22 -12.94 46.63 20.26
N VAL A 23 -12.13 46.05 21.14
CA VAL A 23 -12.50 44.86 21.94
C VAL A 23 -13.67 45.14 22.89
N SER A 24 -13.81 46.37 23.40
CA SER A 24 -14.95 46.78 24.22
C SER A 24 -16.25 47.03 23.43
N ALA A 25 -16.17 47.21 22.11
CA ALA A 25 -17.33 47.40 21.23
C ALA A 25 -17.88 46.08 20.65
N LEU A 26 -17.21 44.96 20.88
CA LEU A 26 -17.66 43.64 20.44
C LEU A 26 -18.74 43.09 21.38
N THR A 27 -19.75 42.43 20.79
CA THR A 27 -20.79 41.72 21.54
C THR A 27 -20.20 40.61 22.42
N PRO A 28 -20.78 40.34 23.60
CA PRO A 28 -20.22 39.40 24.58
C PRO A 28 -19.98 38.00 23.99
N ASP A 29 -20.88 37.54 23.11
CA ASP A 29 -20.76 36.26 22.40
C ASP A 29 -19.51 36.17 21.51
N VAL A 30 -19.08 37.28 20.91
CA VAL A 30 -17.89 37.29 20.03
C VAL A 30 -16.62 37.30 20.86
N ARG A 31 -16.64 37.94 22.04
CA ARG A 31 -15.53 37.89 22.99
C ARG A 31 -15.31 36.48 23.54
N GLU A 32 -16.38 35.80 23.94
CA GLU A 32 -16.30 34.41 24.41
C GLU A 32 -15.76 33.48 23.32
N ARG A 33 -16.20 33.65 22.07
CA ARG A 33 -15.68 32.89 20.93
C ARG A 33 -14.21 33.17 20.63
N LEU A 34 -13.77 34.42 20.78
CA LEU A 34 -12.36 34.80 20.63
C LEU A 34 -11.50 34.19 21.73
N ASP A 35 -11.96 34.18 22.99
CA ASP A 35 -11.26 33.53 24.10
C ASP A 35 -11.14 32.01 23.91
N ILE A 36 -12.15 31.38 23.31
CA ILE A 36 -12.10 29.96 22.95
C ILE A 36 -11.07 29.75 21.82
N LEU A 37 -11.07 30.62 20.81
CA LEU A 37 -10.14 30.52 19.67
C LEU A 37 -8.69 30.77 20.06
N THR A 38 -8.41 31.70 20.99
CA THR A 38 -7.06 31.92 21.52
C THR A 38 -6.58 30.72 22.34
N ARG A 39 -7.42 30.18 23.24
CA ARG A 39 -7.11 28.94 23.97
C ARG A 39 -6.86 27.75 23.03
N VAL A 40 -7.64 27.62 21.96
CA VAL A 40 -7.44 26.58 20.96
C VAL A 40 -6.13 26.83 20.20
N ALA A 41 -5.79 28.07 19.86
CA ALA A 41 -4.51 28.40 19.21
C ALA A 41 -3.31 28.04 20.10
N ASP A 42 -3.39 28.35 21.40
CA ASP A 42 -2.36 28.02 22.40
C ASP A 42 -2.20 26.51 22.54
N LEU A 43 -3.30 25.76 22.63
CA LEU A 43 -3.28 24.29 22.70
C LEU A 43 -2.73 23.65 21.42
N LEU A 44 -2.98 24.27 20.27
CA LEU A 44 -2.47 23.81 18.97
C LEU A 44 -1.01 24.24 18.73
N GLY A 45 -0.46 25.12 19.56
CA GLY A 45 0.87 25.72 19.40
C GLY A 45 0.98 26.51 18.10
N ILE A 46 -0.03 27.33 17.81
CA ILE A 46 -0.09 28.15 16.60
C ILE A 46 0.43 29.55 16.95
N ASP A 47 1.66 29.84 16.52
CA ASP A 47 2.31 31.13 16.79
C ASP A 47 1.76 32.27 15.90
N ASP A 48 1.18 31.92 14.74
CA ASP A 48 0.60 32.87 13.78
C ASP A 48 -0.89 32.61 13.54
N LEU A 49 -1.76 33.60 13.80
CA LEU A 49 -3.22 33.52 13.56
C LEU A 49 -3.62 33.48 12.06
N SER A 50 -2.70 33.10 11.18
CA SER A 50 -3.00 32.94 9.76
C SER A 50 -3.88 31.71 9.51
N PHE A 51 -4.81 31.84 8.56
CA PHE A 51 -5.65 30.70 8.14
C PHE A 51 -4.83 29.46 7.73
N SER A 52 -3.65 29.69 7.13
CA SER A 52 -2.74 28.61 6.73
C SER A 52 -2.19 27.84 7.93
N SER A 53 -1.89 28.52 9.04
CA SER A 53 -1.37 27.89 10.26
C SER A 53 -2.44 27.04 10.95
N TYR A 54 -3.68 27.54 11.04
CA TYR A 54 -4.81 26.76 11.55
C TYR A 54 -5.12 25.55 10.68
N ALA A 55 -5.19 25.72 9.35
CA ALA A 55 -5.44 24.62 8.43
C ALA A 55 -4.36 23.54 8.54
N SER A 56 -3.09 23.93 8.68
CA SER A 56 -1.95 23.02 8.91
C SER A 56 -2.03 22.31 10.27
N ALA A 57 -2.41 23.00 11.34
CA ALA A 57 -2.56 22.39 12.66
C ALA A 57 -3.72 21.38 12.70
N ILE A 58 -4.84 21.71 12.05
CA ILE A 58 -5.99 20.80 11.91
C ILE A 58 -5.58 19.56 11.12
N THR A 59 -4.92 19.72 9.96
CA THR A 59 -4.48 18.57 9.15
C THR A 59 -3.46 17.72 9.90
N ARG A 60 -2.55 18.33 10.68
CA ARG A 60 -1.60 17.63 11.55
C ARG A 60 -2.30 16.81 12.64
N ILE A 61 -3.34 17.36 13.27
CA ILE A 61 -4.10 16.62 14.29
C ILE A 61 -4.89 15.49 13.67
N SER A 62 -5.59 15.73 12.57
CA SER A 62 -6.30 14.67 11.86
C SER A 62 -5.36 13.56 11.38
N ALA A 63 -4.14 13.91 10.95
CA ALA A 63 -3.12 12.92 10.61
C ALA A 63 -2.69 12.10 11.84
N ARG A 64 -2.41 12.75 12.98
CA ARG A 64 -2.06 12.06 14.24
C ARG A 64 -3.20 11.17 14.76
N GLU A 65 -4.44 11.62 14.66
CA GLU A 65 -5.62 10.84 15.01
C GLU A 65 -5.73 9.59 14.13
N GLN A 66 -5.54 9.75 12.82
CA GLN A 66 -5.55 8.64 11.89
C GLN A 66 -4.39 7.66 12.14
N GLU A 67 -3.19 8.16 12.45
CA GLU A 67 -2.03 7.34 12.84
C GLU A 67 -2.30 6.56 14.14
N ALA A 68 -2.88 7.22 15.14
CA ALA A 68 -3.28 6.58 16.40
C ALA A 68 -4.37 5.52 16.19
N GLN A 69 -5.35 5.79 15.32
CA GLN A 69 -6.38 4.82 14.98
C GLN A 69 -5.79 3.61 14.24
N GLN A 70 -4.86 3.84 13.32
CA GLN A 70 -4.16 2.77 12.62
C GLN A 70 -3.30 1.94 13.56
N SER A 71 -2.57 2.57 14.50
CA SER A 71 -1.75 1.86 15.47
C SER A 71 -2.61 1.06 16.45
N MET A 72 -3.73 1.61 16.92
CA MET A 72 -4.73 0.91 17.73
C MET A 72 -5.27 -0.33 17.00
N ASN A 73 -5.67 -0.19 15.74
CA ASN A 73 -6.13 -1.32 14.93
C ASN A 73 -5.06 -2.41 14.80
N ARG A 74 -3.79 -2.04 14.59
CA ARG A 74 -2.67 -2.99 14.56
C ARG A 74 -2.48 -3.70 15.89
N LEU A 75 -2.54 -2.97 17.01
CA LEU A 75 -2.42 -3.56 18.34
C LEU A 75 -3.54 -4.54 18.64
N THR A 76 -4.80 -4.20 18.32
CA THR A 76 -5.93 -5.13 18.52
C THR A 76 -5.82 -6.39 17.66
N LEU A 77 -5.20 -6.31 16.48
CA LEU A 77 -4.93 -7.49 15.66
C LEU A 77 -3.87 -8.38 16.32
N VAL A 78 -2.73 -7.79 16.72
CA VAL A 78 -1.66 -8.51 17.41
C VAL A 78 -2.15 -9.15 18.71
N GLU A 79 -2.98 -8.45 19.48
CA GLU A 79 -3.59 -8.99 20.69
C GLU A 79 -4.44 -10.23 20.40
N ARG A 80 -5.31 -10.18 19.38
CA ARG A 80 -6.12 -11.35 18.99
C ARG A 80 -5.25 -12.52 18.54
N ASP A 81 -4.17 -12.26 17.82
CA ASP A 81 -3.26 -13.32 17.37
C ASP A 81 -2.50 -13.94 18.56
N LEU A 82 -2.04 -13.12 19.50
CA LEU A 82 -1.43 -13.63 20.74
C LEU A 82 -2.41 -14.45 21.58
N GLN A 83 -3.68 -14.02 21.68
CA GLN A 83 -4.72 -14.79 22.37
C GLN A 83 -4.97 -16.15 21.69
N ARG A 84 -4.98 -16.19 20.36
CA ARG A 84 -5.08 -17.45 19.60
C ARG A 84 -3.88 -18.37 19.85
N HIS A 85 -2.67 -17.82 19.81
CA HIS A 85 -1.46 -18.60 20.08
C HIS A 85 -1.43 -19.14 21.52
N LEU A 86 -1.84 -18.34 22.50
CA LEU A 86 -1.96 -18.78 23.89
C LEU A 86 -2.98 -19.93 24.01
N ALA A 87 -4.16 -19.79 23.38
CA ALA A 87 -5.17 -20.85 23.38
C ALA A 87 -4.67 -22.14 22.72
N ALA A 88 -3.91 -22.03 21.62
CA ALA A 88 -3.30 -23.16 20.92
C ALA A 88 -2.24 -23.85 21.79
N VAL A 89 -1.31 -23.09 22.36
CA VAL A 89 -0.27 -23.62 23.26
C VAL A 89 -0.90 -24.27 24.49
N GLY A 90 -1.91 -23.64 25.09
CA GLY A 90 -2.62 -24.23 26.23
C GLY A 90 -3.44 -25.48 25.86
N HIS A 91 -3.78 -25.69 24.59
CA HIS A 91 -4.35 -26.97 24.12
C HIS A 91 -3.27 -28.03 23.91
N GLU A 92 -2.14 -27.66 23.32
CA GLU A 92 -0.97 -28.53 23.14
C GLU A 92 -0.42 -29.01 24.49
N GLU A 93 -0.33 -28.13 25.49
CA GLU A 93 0.09 -28.47 26.85
C GLU A 93 -0.83 -29.52 27.46
N ARG A 94 -2.15 -29.32 27.40
CA ARG A 94 -3.14 -30.30 27.87
C ARG A 94 -3.05 -31.63 27.12
N LEU A 95 -2.74 -31.61 25.83
CA LEU A 95 -2.52 -32.84 25.06
C LEU A 95 -1.27 -33.57 25.56
N LEU A 96 -0.17 -32.85 25.78
CA LEU A 96 1.06 -33.42 26.32
C LEU A 96 0.85 -34.00 27.71
N GLU A 97 0.17 -33.28 28.61
CA GLU A 97 -0.21 -33.80 29.93
C GLU A 97 -1.02 -35.10 29.81
N SER A 98 -2.04 -35.11 28.94
CA SER A 98 -2.85 -36.31 28.72
C SER A 98 -2.05 -37.47 28.14
N TRP A 99 -1.02 -37.20 27.33
CA TRP A 99 -0.12 -38.21 26.79
C TRP A 99 0.84 -38.73 27.83
N ILE A 100 1.37 -37.86 28.69
CA ILE A 100 2.20 -38.24 29.84
C ILE A 100 1.39 -39.15 30.76
N GLU A 101 0.18 -38.76 31.15
CA GLU A 101 -0.70 -39.59 31.99
C GLU A 101 -1.00 -40.95 31.34
N ARG A 102 -1.26 -40.99 30.03
CA ARG A 102 -1.47 -42.26 29.30
C ARG A 102 -0.22 -43.12 29.27
N LEU A 103 0.95 -42.52 29.07
CA LEU A 103 2.22 -43.26 29.06
C LEU A 103 2.59 -43.76 30.45
N ASP A 104 2.36 -42.98 31.50
CA ASP A 104 2.60 -43.39 32.89
C ASP A 104 1.62 -44.48 33.33
N THR A 105 0.35 -44.39 32.92
CA THR A 105 -0.63 -45.46 33.16
C THR A 105 -0.33 -46.73 32.36
N GLU A 106 0.11 -46.63 31.10
CA GLU A 106 0.61 -47.77 30.32
C GLU A 106 1.85 -48.40 30.95
N HIS A 107 2.79 -47.59 31.46
CA HIS A 107 4.02 -48.08 32.09
C HIS A 107 3.77 -48.76 33.43
N THR A 108 2.83 -48.24 34.23
CA THR A 108 2.44 -48.82 35.52
C THR A 108 1.56 -50.07 35.38
N GLN A 109 0.81 -50.20 34.29
CA GLN A 109 0.10 -51.42 33.90
C GLN A 109 1.06 -52.46 33.31
N SER A 110 2.08 -52.86 34.06
CA SER A 110 2.93 -54.06 33.85
C SER A 110 3.07 -54.48 32.38
N GLU A 111 4.01 -53.84 31.67
CA GLU A 111 4.41 -54.30 30.34
C GLU A 111 5.01 -55.71 30.44
N SER A 112 4.17 -56.72 30.24
CA SER A 112 4.65 -58.04 29.83
C SER A 112 5.46 -57.84 28.55
N THR A 113 6.66 -58.40 28.47
CA THR A 113 7.53 -58.28 27.28
C THR A 113 6.81 -58.64 25.96
N ALA A 114 5.75 -59.44 26.04
CA ALA A 114 4.85 -59.76 24.94
C ALA A 114 4.07 -58.54 24.40
N THR A 115 3.58 -57.63 25.25
CA THR A 115 2.86 -56.42 24.80
C THR A 115 3.79 -55.40 24.15
N ILE A 116 5.03 -55.31 24.63
CA ILE A 116 6.09 -54.49 24.00
C ILE A 116 6.40 -55.03 22.58
N GLN A 117 6.51 -56.35 22.43
CA GLN A 117 6.80 -56.98 21.15
C GLN A 117 5.65 -56.79 20.15
N THR A 118 4.40 -56.98 20.56
CA THR A 118 3.24 -56.73 19.68
C THR A 118 3.11 -55.26 19.29
N ARG A 119 3.42 -54.33 20.20
CA ARG A 119 3.47 -52.88 19.91
C ARG A 119 4.57 -52.55 18.91
N ARG A 120 5.77 -53.13 19.06
CA ARG A 120 6.88 -52.95 18.11
C ARG A 120 6.49 -53.43 16.72
N GLU A 121 5.84 -54.58 16.62
CA GLU A 121 5.35 -55.11 15.33
C GLU A 121 4.25 -54.23 14.72
N ALA A 122 3.33 -53.71 15.54
CA ALA A 122 2.30 -52.79 15.07
C ALA A 122 2.89 -51.47 14.54
N LEU A 123 3.89 -50.92 15.25
CA LEU A 123 4.62 -49.72 14.79
C LEU A 123 5.40 -49.98 13.51
N LEU A 124 6.05 -51.14 13.37
CA LEU A 124 6.74 -51.52 12.14
C LEU A 124 5.77 -51.69 10.96
N LYS A 125 4.56 -52.23 11.19
CA LYS A 125 3.51 -52.29 10.17
C LYS A 125 3.07 -50.89 9.76
N LYS A 126 2.80 -50.01 10.72
CA LYS A 126 2.43 -48.60 10.44
C LYS A 126 3.54 -47.84 9.71
N ALA A 127 4.79 -48.02 10.09
CA ALA A 127 5.92 -47.42 9.39
C ALA A 127 6.03 -47.90 7.93
N LYS A 128 5.77 -49.19 7.68
CA LYS A 128 5.70 -49.74 6.32
C LYS A 128 4.51 -49.18 5.53
N GLU A 129 3.35 -49.04 6.16
CA GLU A 129 2.18 -48.40 5.55
C GLU A 129 2.47 -46.94 5.17
N TYR A 130 3.05 -46.14 6.06
CA TYR A 130 3.43 -44.75 5.76
C TYR A 130 4.50 -44.66 4.68
N ARG A 131 5.46 -45.59 4.67
CA ARG A 131 6.44 -45.66 3.58
C ARG A 131 5.79 -46.00 2.25
N ALA A 132 4.88 -46.97 2.22
CA ALA A 132 4.13 -47.31 1.01
C ALA A 132 3.25 -46.14 0.54
N LEU A 133 2.66 -45.38 1.47
CA LEU A 133 1.91 -44.16 1.14
C LEU A 133 2.84 -43.07 0.59
N LEU A 134 4.02 -42.87 1.17
CA LEU A 134 5.02 -41.92 0.66
C LEU A 134 5.53 -42.33 -0.73
N ASP A 135 5.78 -43.62 -0.94
CA ASP A 135 6.21 -44.16 -2.23
C ASP A 135 5.07 -44.09 -3.28
N ALA A 136 3.81 -44.20 -2.84
CA ALA A 136 2.62 -44.05 -3.68
C ALA A 136 2.28 -42.58 -3.98
N ILE A 137 2.65 -41.66 -3.09
CA ILE A 137 2.69 -40.22 -3.37
C ILE A 137 3.93 -40.00 -4.25
N VAL A 138 3.82 -40.43 -5.52
CA VAL A 138 4.64 -39.90 -6.59
C VAL A 138 4.36 -38.40 -6.60
N LEU A 139 5.27 -37.63 -6.00
CA LEU A 139 5.28 -36.20 -6.15
C LEU A 139 5.47 -35.96 -7.64
N ASP A 140 4.36 -35.71 -8.34
CA ASP A 140 4.38 -35.02 -9.62
C ASP A 140 5.08 -33.69 -9.34
N HIS A 141 6.40 -33.68 -9.48
CA HIS A 141 7.18 -32.48 -9.32
C HIS A 141 6.55 -31.47 -10.29
N PRO A 142 6.06 -30.32 -9.78
CA PRO A 142 5.46 -29.34 -10.65
C PRO A 142 6.48 -29.02 -11.74
N THR A 143 6.09 -29.20 -12.99
CA THR A 143 6.95 -28.97 -14.17
C THR A 143 7.45 -27.53 -14.24
N ILE A 144 6.86 -26.65 -13.44
CA ILE A 144 7.20 -25.24 -13.30
C ILE A 144 8.15 -25.11 -12.11
N THR A 145 9.42 -24.85 -12.43
CA THR A 145 10.46 -24.64 -11.43
C THR A 145 10.33 -23.24 -10.84
N PHE A 146 10.82 -23.00 -9.63
CA PHE A 146 10.89 -21.66 -9.03
C PHE A 146 11.57 -20.62 -9.97
N ALA A 147 12.53 -21.07 -10.77
CA ALA A 147 13.18 -20.25 -11.80
C ALA A 147 12.18 -19.77 -12.88
N ASP A 148 11.22 -20.60 -13.28
CA ASP A 148 10.20 -20.23 -14.28
C ASP A 148 9.23 -19.19 -13.72
N LEU A 149 8.86 -19.32 -12.44
CA LEU A 149 7.99 -18.35 -11.77
C LEU A 149 8.67 -16.97 -11.64
N THR A 150 9.95 -16.94 -11.27
CA THR A 150 10.71 -15.68 -11.19
C THR A 150 10.95 -15.06 -12.58
N ALA A 151 11.20 -15.88 -13.60
CA ALA A 151 11.25 -15.42 -14.99
C ALA A 151 9.90 -14.84 -15.47
N GLN A 152 8.77 -15.47 -15.12
CA GLN A 152 7.45 -14.95 -15.44
C GLN A 152 7.13 -13.66 -14.68
N GLN A 153 7.54 -13.55 -13.41
CA GLN A 153 7.35 -12.35 -12.61
C GLN A 153 8.09 -11.16 -13.22
N THR A 154 9.38 -11.32 -13.53
CA THR A 154 10.18 -10.25 -14.16
C THR A 154 9.63 -9.84 -15.54
N ALA A 155 9.18 -10.81 -16.36
CA ALA A 155 8.53 -10.52 -17.63
C ALA A 155 7.22 -9.72 -17.45
N ASN A 156 6.44 -10.06 -16.42
CA ASN A 156 5.21 -9.33 -16.10
C ASN A 156 5.49 -7.91 -15.60
N GLU A 157 6.51 -7.71 -14.77
CA GLU A 157 6.94 -6.39 -14.31
C GLU A 157 7.37 -5.49 -15.49
N GLN A 158 8.15 -6.02 -16.42
CA GLN A 158 8.53 -5.31 -17.65
C GLN A 158 7.31 -4.91 -18.48
N ARG A 159 6.33 -5.82 -18.64
CA ARG A 159 5.08 -5.53 -19.35
C ARG A 159 4.29 -4.42 -18.66
N VAL A 160 4.16 -4.46 -17.33
CA VAL A 160 3.46 -3.44 -16.55
C VAL A 160 4.13 -2.07 -16.73
N GLN A 161 5.46 -2.00 -16.67
CA GLN A 161 6.20 -0.75 -16.90
C GLN A 161 5.95 -0.22 -18.33
N SER A 162 6.00 -1.09 -19.34
CA SER A 162 5.73 -0.69 -20.73
C SER A 162 4.29 -0.16 -20.92
N ILE A 163 3.31 -0.77 -20.26
CA ILE A 163 1.91 -0.35 -20.29
C ILE A 163 1.76 1.00 -19.60
N LYS A 164 2.42 1.20 -18.45
CA LYS A 164 2.41 2.48 -17.73
C LYS A 164 2.99 3.60 -18.58
N ALA A 165 4.12 3.36 -19.25
CA ALA A 165 4.73 4.32 -20.17
C ALA A 165 3.80 4.66 -21.34
N LYS A 166 3.22 3.65 -22.00
CA LYS A 166 2.24 3.85 -23.10
C LYS A 166 1.00 4.61 -22.63
N ARG A 167 0.48 4.30 -21.45
CA ARG A 167 -0.66 5.03 -20.84
C ARG A 167 -0.31 6.47 -20.53
N ALA A 168 0.89 6.73 -20.00
CA ALA A 168 1.37 8.10 -19.75
C ALA A 168 1.49 8.88 -21.05
N GLN A 169 2.04 8.25 -22.10
CA GLN A 169 2.12 8.82 -23.44
C GLN A 169 0.73 9.15 -23.99
N VAL A 170 -0.21 8.20 -23.96
CA VAL A 170 -1.60 8.44 -24.40
C VAL A 170 -2.26 9.56 -23.58
N LYS A 171 -2.03 9.61 -22.26
CA LYS A 171 -2.55 10.68 -21.40
C LYS A 171 -1.96 12.04 -21.76
N ALA A 172 -0.67 12.11 -22.07
CA ALA A 172 -0.01 13.35 -22.53
C ALA A 172 -0.58 13.84 -23.87
N PHE A 173 -1.03 12.93 -24.74
CA PHE A 173 -1.69 13.28 -26.00
C PHE A 173 -3.21 13.47 -25.89
N ARG A 174 -3.84 13.13 -24.75
CA ARG A 174 -5.28 13.27 -24.56
C ARG A 174 -5.63 14.74 -24.37
N GLY A 175 -6.06 15.39 -25.45
CA GLY A 175 -6.44 16.81 -25.49
C GLY A 175 -5.62 17.64 -26.48
N LEU A 176 -4.55 17.09 -27.07
CA LEU A 176 -3.85 17.75 -28.17
C LEU A 176 -4.67 17.62 -29.46
N PRO A 177 -4.75 18.68 -30.30
CA PRO A 177 -5.36 18.57 -31.60
C PRO A 177 -4.62 17.53 -32.45
N PRO A 178 -5.32 16.76 -33.30
CA PRO A 178 -4.69 15.74 -34.13
C PRO A 178 -3.62 16.37 -35.03
N ASN A 179 -2.42 15.78 -35.05
CA ASN A 179 -1.31 16.21 -35.89
C ASN A 179 -1.57 15.87 -37.37
N LEU A 180 -2.44 16.63 -38.02
CA LEU A 180 -2.78 16.55 -39.44
C LEU A 180 -1.55 16.50 -40.39
N PRO A 181 -0.45 17.26 -40.19
CA PRO A 181 0.70 17.16 -41.09
C PRO A 181 1.38 15.78 -41.03
N LEU A 182 1.49 15.19 -39.84
CA LEU A 182 2.05 13.84 -39.67
C LEU A 182 1.15 12.78 -40.31
N ALA A 183 -0.16 12.86 -40.09
CA ALA A 183 -1.13 11.96 -40.70
C ALA A 183 -1.12 12.07 -42.24
N ARG A 184 -0.99 13.28 -42.79
CA ARG A 184 -0.83 13.49 -44.24
C ARG A 184 0.48 12.91 -44.77
N ALA A 185 1.58 13.03 -44.03
CA ALA A 185 2.87 12.45 -44.42
C ALA A 185 2.81 10.91 -44.41
N GLN A 186 2.23 10.30 -43.37
CA GLN A 186 2.02 8.85 -43.31
C GLN A 186 1.06 8.34 -44.38
N LEU A 187 0.01 9.10 -44.71
CA LEU A 187 -0.90 8.76 -45.81
C LEU A 187 -0.17 8.79 -47.16
N LYS A 188 0.70 9.78 -47.38
CA LYS A 188 1.53 9.84 -48.60
C LYS A 188 2.50 8.65 -48.69
N SER A 189 3.18 8.29 -47.61
CA SER A 189 4.09 7.14 -47.61
C SER A 189 3.35 5.82 -47.82
N ALA A 190 2.19 5.63 -47.19
CA ALA A 190 1.35 4.45 -47.38
C ALA A 190 0.85 4.33 -48.83
N ARG A 191 0.46 5.45 -49.48
CA ARG A 191 0.07 5.47 -50.90
C ARG A 191 1.24 5.14 -51.83
N ALA A 192 2.45 5.61 -51.53
CA ALA A 192 3.63 5.27 -52.30
C ALA A 192 3.91 3.75 -52.22
N ALA A 193 3.92 3.18 -51.02
CA ALA A 193 4.09 1.74 -50.82
C ALA A 193 2.98 0.92 -51.52
N GLN A 194 1.73 1.41 -51.50
CA GLN A 194 0.63 0.77 -52.21
C GLN A 194 0.84 0.78 -53.73
N MET A 195 1.30 1.90 -54.32
CA MET A 195 1.62 1.94 -55.75
C MET A 195 2.74 0.97 -56.11
N GLU A 196 3.78 0.86 -55.28
CA GLU A 196 4.86 -0.10 -55.51
C GLU A 196 4.33 -1.54 -55.55
N LEU A 197 3.44 -1.90 -54.63
CA LEU A 197 2.78 -3.21 -54.63
C LEU A 197 1.87 -3.42 -55.85
N ILE A 198 1.15 -2.38 -56.30
CA ILE A 198 0.33 -2.45 -57.52
C ILE A 198 1.22 -2.66 -58.74
N GLN A 199 2.31 -1.92 -58.89
CA GLN A 199 3.25 -2.10 -60.00
C GLN A 199 3.88 -3.50 -59.97
N LEU A 200 4.20 -4.02 -58.79
CA LEU A 200 4.74 -5.37 -58.64
C LEU A 200 3.69 -6.41 -59.07
N ARG A 201 2.42 -6.24 -58.65
CA ARG A 201 1.29 -7.06 -59.09
C ARG A 201 1.12 -7.02 -60.61
N GLU A 202 1.12 -5.85 -61.22
CA GLU A 202 0.97 -5.69 -62.68
C GLU A 202 2.11 -6.35 -63.44
N ARG A 203 3.36 -6.20 -62.98
CA ARG A 203 4.52 -6.88 -63.57
C ARG A 203 4.39 -8.41 -63.49
N LEU A 204 3.94 -8.93 -62.35
CA LEU A 204 3.72 -10.37 -62.19
C LEU A 204 2.60 -10.88 -63.10
N LEU A 205 1.48 -10.16 -63.17
CA LEU A 205 0.37 -10.51 -64.06
C LEU A 205 0.77 -10.47 -65.55
N GLY A 206 1.57 -9.49 -65.95
CA GLY A 206 2.13 -9.40 -67.30
C GLY A 206 2.99 -10.62 -67.65
N ARG A 207 3.93 -10.99 -66.77
CA ARG A 207 4.76 -12.20 -66.96
C ARG A 207 3.93 -13.49 -67.04
N MET A 208 2.86 -13.59 -66.24
CA MET A 208 1.96 -14.75 -66.30
C MET A 208 1.20 -14.80 -67.62
N ALA A 209 0.71 -13.66 -68.12
CA ALA A 209 0.01 -13.60 -69.41
C ALA A 209 0.93 -13.94 -70.60
N GLU A 210 2.19 -13.49 -70.58
CA GLU A 210 3.21 -13.84 -71.59
C GLU A 210 3.55 -15.34 -71.60
N SER A 211 3.42 -16.04 -70.45
CA SER A 211 3.72 -17.47 -70.34
C SER A 211 2.58 -18.41 -70.77
N VAL A 212 1.40 -17.86 -71.09
CA VAL A 212 0.18 -18.63 -71.45
C VAL A 212 -0.10 -18.60 -72.96
N VAL A 213 0.65 -17.82 -73.73
CA VAL A 213 0.65 -17.79 -75.21
C VAL A 213 1.86 -18.56 -75.73
#